data_AF-A0A7R9ZVC8-F1
#
_entry.id   AF-A0A7R9ZVC8-F1
#
_cell.length_a   1.000
_cell.length_b   1.000
_cell.length_c   1.000
_cell.angle_alpha   90.00
_cell.angle_beta   90.00
_cell.angle_gamma   90.00
#
_symmetry.space_group_name_H-M   'P 1'
#
loop_
_entity.id
_entity.type
_entity.pdbx_description
1 polymer ?
#
loop_
_entity_poly.entity_id
_entity_poly.type
_entity_poly.pdbx_seq_one_letter_code
_entity_poly.pdbx_strand_id
1 'polypeptide(L)'
;MPYLEDGETWSNDMDMYEEGMAENKPGHKSFSSYKLPSWCKHPLSHPFNGVLVGPKEYMYMAGDGFTNPMGWSVAHIAAKFGDVSILEMATEEELNRPDVQGQTPANYAVQYGTPWCLQWMVEKGVDTTTPDLGGHTPEDTIWRTPRLHNAEMEWIFQALKGELTEKNNIKSQEYRLVKNRAPGLDPMVTERLDKDMKKLRKYWFNMGDYEIPYSIIPEDFLNRPLDLPLAKVVKPEKKKPAVPAALLFPGQGSQYVGMLKDVVDKPAVKAMLEKAAEILGWDPKELALNGPESRISETRYCQPLMFIAGLAAREVLRETKPDAYERPQATAGLSLGEYTAIVAAGVLSFEDGLRLVQIRGEAMQRATELVPQAMCSVAGLDRAKVDRLCEEAKKSDPAPNPECKVANFLFPSGFTCAGTKDSVQTLCNLAMQAKALQARIIKAGGAFHTRLMQPAQDELNKALDDLADKMQPPVCAIYFNVTGKRVAAGADPATFIELMKMQLTNEVMWEPTIKAMIMDGVKDFYEVGPLKQIKAMIKRIDADAFKRTENIPV
;
A
#
# COMPACT_ATOMS: atom_id res chain seq x y z
N MET A 1 -26.36 -23.99 -10.11
CA MET A 1 -27.68 -23.50 -9.65
C MET A 1 -28.75 -24.35 -10.34
N PRO A 2 -29.79 -24.85 -9.65
CA PRO A 2 -31.04 -25.19 -10.30
C PRO A 2 -31.95 -23.95 -10.42
N TYR A 3 -32.76 -23.99 -11.46
CA TYR A 3 -33.75 -22.99 -11.90
C TYR A 3 -34.90 -22.81 -10.90
N LEU A 4 -35.51 -21.62 -10.92
CA LEU A 4 -36.93 -21.44 -10.67
C LEU A 4 -37.53 -20.65 -11.84
N GLU A 5 -38.62 -21.20 -12.38
CA GLU A 5 -39.50 -20.65 -13.41
C GLU A 5 -40.57 -19.73 -12.79
N ASP A 6 -41.01 -18.79 -13.62
CA ASP A 6 -42.34 -18.14 -13.69
C ASP A 6 -42.98 -17.55 -12.42
N GLY A 7 -42.93 -16.20 -12.32
CA GLY A 7 -44.13 -15.45 -11.95
C GLY A 7 -44.09 -14.53 -10.73
N GLU A 8 -43.03 -14.52 -9.91
CA GLU A 8 -42.96 -13.63 -8.74
C GLU A 8 -41.91 -12.52 -8.92
N THR A 9 -42.40 -11.30 -9.11
CA THR A 9 -41.58 -10.08 -9.01
C THR A 9 -41.18 -9.86 -7.55
N TRP A 10 -39.89 -9.73 -7.26
CA TRP A 10 -39.43 -9.15 -6.01
C TRP A 10 -40.04 -7.74 -5.86
N SER A 11 -40.89 -7.54 -4.86
CA SER A 11 -41.23 -6.21 -4.39
C SER A 11 -39.96 -5.60 -3.79
N ASN A 12 -39.49 -4.50 -4.36
CA ASN A 12 -38.45 -3.66 -3.77
C ASN A 12 -39.07 -2.89 -2.59
N ASP A 13 -39.31 -3.58 -1.48
CA ASP A 13 -39.41 -2.93 -0.17
C ASP A 13 -37.99 -2.84 0.41
N MET A 14 -37.27 -1.79 -0.01
CA MET A 14 -36.00 -1.32 0.59
C MET A 14 -36.11 0.16 0.96
N ASP A 15 -37.30 0.62 1.35
CA ASP A 15 -37.48 1.81 2.18
C ASP A 15 -37.37 1.38 3.66
N MET A 16 -36.14 1.05 4.09
CA MET A 16 -35.80 1.04 5.50
C MET A 16 -34.66 2.01 5.77
N TYR A 17 -35.07 3.25 6.05
CA TYR A 17 -34.28 4.22 6.81
C TYR A 17 -33.94 3.60 8.18
N GLU A 18 -32.70 3.18 8.38
CA GLU A 18 -32.26 2.67 9.68
C GLU A 18 -32.16 3.80 10.72
N GLU A 19 -32.93 3.69 11.80
CA GLU A 19 -32.76 4.47 13.03
C GLU A 19 -31.39 4.14 13.66
N GLY A 20 -30.45 5.09 13.61
CA GLY A 20 -29.12 4.91 14.22
C GLY A 20 -28.07 5.96 13.83
N MET A 21 -28.25 6.64 12.70
CA MET A 21 -27.35 7.72 12.28
C MET A 21 -27.46 8.95 13.20
N ALA A 22 -26.32 9.56 13.54
CA ALA A 22 -26.24 10.73 14.45
C ALA A 22 -27.10 11.93 14.00
N GLU A 23 -27.44 11.99 12.71
CA GLU A 23 -28.24 13.03 12.06
C GLU A 23 -29.75 12.95 12.33
N ASN A 24 -30.24 11.85 12.91
CA ASN A 24 -31.66 11.64 13.22
C ASN A 24 -32.00 11.89 14.71
N LYS A 25 -31.07 12.43 15.50
CA LYS A 25 -31.30 12.76 16.92
C LYS A 25 -31.96 14.14 17.08
N PRO A 26 -32.99 14.29 17.96
CA PRO A 26 -33.57 15.58 18.28
C PRO A 26 -32.51 16.58 18.78
N GLY A 27 -32.36 17.71 18.08
CA GLY A 27 -31.40 18.77 18.43
C GLY A 27 -30.17 18.88 17.53
N HIS A 28 -29.93 17.93 16.61
CA HIS A 28 -28.89 18.06 15.57
C HIS A 28 -29.43 18.80 14.33
N LYS A 29 -28.64 19.73 13.78
CA LYS A 29 -28.95 20.37 12.50
C LYS A 29 -28.32 19.57 11.36
N SER A 30 -28.97 19.52 10.20
CA SER A 30 -28.41 18.93 8.98
C SER A 30 -27.00 19.49 8.69
N PHE A 31 -26.08 18.63 8.23
CA PHE A 31 -24.72 19.03 7.87
C PHE A 31 -24.69 20.13 6.78
N SER A 32 -25.73 20.20 5.94
CA SER A 32 -25.90 21.25 4.92
C SER A 32 -26.27 22.64 5.48
N SER A 33 -26.64 22.72 6.76
CA SER A 33 -26.97 23.99 7.43
C SER A 33 -25.75 24.73 8.01
N TYR A 34 -24.56 24.11 7.97
CA TYR A 34 -23.33 24.72 8.46
C TYR A 34 -22.69 25.59 7.36
N LYS A 35 -22.46 26.87 7.67
CA LYS A 35 -21.66 27.76 6.80
C LYS A 35 -20.18 27.38 6.92
N LEU A 36 -19.68 26.60 5.95
CA LEU A 36 -18.28 26.19 5.91
C LEU A 36 -17.36 27.31 5.40
N PRO A 37 -16.10 27.39 5.85
CA PRO A 37 -15.08 28.29 5.30
C PRO A 37 -14.85 28.06 3.81
N SER A 38 -14.44 29.09 3.05
CA SER A 38 -14.26 29.02 1.58
C SER A 38 -13.23 27.99 1.10
N TRP A 39 -12.29 27.57 1.96
CA TRP A 39 -11.30 26.53 1.69
C TRP A 39 -11.80 25.11 2.02
N CYS A 40 -12.94 24.99 2.70
CA CYS A 40 -13.54 23.73 3.09
C CYS A 40 -14.71 23.42 2.13
N LYS A 41 -14.52 22.45 1.25
CA LYS A 41 -15.58 22.00 0.34
C LYS A 41 -16.46 20.99 1.08
N HIS A 42 -17.78 21.14 0.93
CA HIS A 42 -18.76 20.20 1.49
C HIS A 42 -18.42 18.77 1.02
N PRO A 43 -18.49 17.72 1.85
CA PRO A 43 -18.24 16.34 1.43
C PRO A 43 -19.13 15.94 0.23
N LEU A 44 -20.39 16.40 0.23
CA LEU A 44 -21.34 16.26 -0.89
C LEU A 44 -21.06 17.18 -2.11
N SER A 45 -20.09 18.09 -2.03
CA SER A 45 -19.64 18.93 -3.15
C SER A 45 -18.39 18.39 -3.86
N HIS A 46 -17.87 17.24 -3.42
CA HIS A 46 -16.93 16.44 -4.19
C HIS A 46 -17.73 15.32 -4.88
N PRO A 47 -18.10 15.48 -6.17
CA PRO A 47 -18.68 14.38 -6.91
C PRO A 47 -17.57 13.36 -7.15
N PHE A 48 -17.47 12.34 -6.31
CA PHE A 48 -16.84 11.11 -6.79
C PHE A 48 -17.75 10.55 -7.86
N ASN A 49 -17.15 10.38 -9.04
CA ASN A 49 -17.69 9.92 -10.32
C ASN A 49 -18.13 11.00 -11.33
N GLY A 50 -17.16 11.51 -12.09
CA GLY A 50 -17.41 12.26 -13.33
C GLY A 50 -16.30 13.24 -13.70
N VAL A 51 -15.45 12.83 -14.65
CA VAL A 51 -14.74 13.66 -15.67
C VAL A 51 -13.71 14.71 -15.23
N LEU A 52 -13.48 14.98 -13.95
CA LEU A 52 -12.44 15.95 -13.54
C LEU A 52 -11.49 15.38 -12.49
N VAL A 53 -10.60 14.49 -12.94
CA VAL A 53 -9.35 14.17 -12.24
C VAL A 53 -8.28 15.09 -12.86
N GLY A 54 -7.57 15.87 -12.05
CA GLY A 54 -6.54 16.76 -12.59
C GLY A 54 -5.29 15.96 -13.03
N PRO A 55 -4.44 16.51 -13.91
CA PRO A 55 -3.23 15.82 -14.39
C PRO A 55 -2.29 15.37 -13.26
N LYS A 56 -2.25 16.10 -12.13
CA LYS A 56 -1.43 15.75 -10.97
C LYS A 56 -2.00 14.55 -10.21
N GLU A 57 -3.32 14.45 -10.11
CA GLU A 57 -4.00 13.31 -9.49
C GLU A 57 -3.82 12.05 -10.35
N TYR A 58 -3.84 12.17 -11.68
CA TYR A 58 -3.49 11.05 -12.58
C TYR A 58 -2.06 10.55 -12.35
N MET A 59 -1.08 11.46 -12.31
CA MET A 59 0.32 11.10 -12.06
C MET A 59 0.51 10.50 -10.66
N TYR A 60 -0.22 11.00 -9.67
CA TYR A 60 -0.20 10.43 -8.31
C TYR A 60 -0.79 9.01 -8.27
N MET A 61 -1.92 8.80 -8.94
CA MET A 61 -2.56 7.48 -9.04
C MET A 61 -1.76 6.49 -9.89
N ALA A 62 -1.01 7.00 -10.88
CA ALA A 62 -0.04 6.27 -11.70
C ALA A 62 1.33 6.13 -11.03
N GLY A 63 1.52 6.60 -9.80
CA GLY A 63 2.77 6.39 -9.05
C GLY A 63 3.98 7.14 -9.60
N ASP A 64 4.96 6.42 -10.16
CA ASP A 64 6.31 6.93 -10.51
C ASP A 64 6.35 7.81 -11.77
N GLY A 65 5.18 8.28 -12.22
CA GLY A 65 5.00 9.01 -13.46
C GLY A 65 4.84 8.11 -14.69
N PHE A 66 4.95 6.78 -14.55
CA PHE A 66 4.74 5.83 -15.63
C PHE A 66 3.75 4.72 -15.27
N THR A 67 3.88 4.10 -14.09
CA THR A 67 2.93 3.08 -13.60
C THR A 67 2.87 3.00 -12.07
N ASN A 68 1.69 2.66 -11.53
CA ASN A 68 1.56 2.41 -10.10
C ASN A 68 1.98 0.97 -9.74
N PRO A 69 2.02 0.58 -8.45
CA PRO A 69 2.44 -0.77 -8.05
C PRO A 69 1.61 -1.92 -8.63
N MET A 70 0.40 -1.64 -9.11
CA MET A 70 -0.45 -2.62 -9.82
C MET A 70 -0.17 -2.64 -11.33
N GLY A 71 0.84 -1.90 -11.81
CA GLY A 71 1.17 -1.79 -13.23
C GLY A 71 0.29 -0.78 -13.99
N TRP A 72 -0.56 -0.01 -13.30
CA TRP A 72 -1.48 0.90 -13.99
C TRP A 72 -0.74 2.14 -14.49
N SER A 73 -0.72 2.30 -15.80
CA SER A 73 -0.31 3.55 -16.45
C SER A 73 -1.38 4.64 -16.31
N VAL A 74 -1.02 5.86 -16.71
CA VAL A 74 -1.96 6.96 -16.84
C VAL A 74 -3.14 6.58 -17.75
N ALA A 75 -2.91 5.77 -18.79
CA ALA A 75 -3.95 5.27 -19.69
C ALA A 75 -4.95 4.33 -18.99
N HIS A 76 -4.51 3.48 -18.06
CA HIS A 76 -5.42 2.62 -17.28
C HIS A 76 -6.38 3.45 -16.43
N ILE A 77 -5.84 4.50 -15.79
CA ILE A 77 -6.59 5.38 -14.91
C ILE A 77 -7.56 6.24 -15.76
N ALA A 78 -7.11 6.73 -16.92
CA ALA A 78 -7.94 7.49 -17.85
C ALA A 78 -9.07 6.63 -18.43
N ALA A 79 -8.79 5.39 -18.84
CA ALA A 79 -9.77 4.41 -19.28
C ALA A 79 -10.79 4.10 -18.19
N LYS A 80 -10.35 3.90 -16.94
CA LYS A 80 -11.21 3.68 -15.78
C LYS A 80 -12.18 4.84 -15.55
N PHE A 81 -11.70 6.08 -15.65
CA PHE A 81 -12.51 7.27 -15.33
C PHE A 81 -13.29 7.85 -16.50
N GLY A 82 -12.92 7.50 -17.74
CA GLY A 82 -13.60 7.94 -18.95
C GLY A 82 -13.04 9.22 -19.55
N ASP A 83 -11.74 9.48 -19.40
CA ASP A 83 -11.07 10.72 -19.83
C ASP A 83 -10.28 10.51 -21.12
N VAL A 84 -10.88 10.91 -22.25
CA VAL A 84 -10.24 10.80 -23.58
C VAL A 84 -9.09 11.78 -23.75
N SER A 85 -9.16 12.96 -23.12
CA SER A 85 -8.13 13.98 -23.26
C SER A 85 -6.79 13.54 -22.67
N ILE A 86 -6.84 12.73 -21.61
CA ILE A 86 -5.65 12.12 -21.02
C ILE A 86 -5.17 10.91 -21.83
N LEU A 87 -6.09 10.14 -22.44
CA LEU A 87 -5.70 9.06 -23.36
C LEU A 87 -5.00 9.60 -24.61
N GLU A 88 -5.39 10.79 -25.10
CA GLU A 88 -4.73 11.48 -26.21
C GLU A 88 -3.29 11.89 -25.90
N MET A 89 -2.96 12.07 -24.63
CA MET A 89 -1.60 12.39 -24.16
C MET A 89 -0.77 11.15 -23.87
N ALA A 90 -1.38 9.96 -23.82
CA ALA A 90 -0.68 8.71 -23.54
C ALA A 90 0.12 8.24 -24.76
N THR A 91 1.27 7.63 -24.51
CA THR A 91 2.08 6.98 -25.54
C THR A 91 1.43 5.68 -26.03
N GLU A 92 1.78 5.24 -27.24
CA GLU A 92 1.33 3.94 -27.79
C GLU A 92 1.71 2.77 -26.88
N GLU A 93 2.88 2.85 -26.22
CA GLU A 93 3.30 1.88 -25.22
C GLU A 93 2.36 1.88 -24.02
N GLU A 94 1.98 3.05 -23.49
CA GLU A 94 1.08 3.15 -22.33
C GLU A 94 -0.35 2.69 -22.62
N LEU A 95 -0.81 2.86 -23.86
CA LEU A 95 -2.13 2.42 -24.33
C LEU A 95 -2.23 0.89 -24.45
N ASN A 96 -1.12 0.21 -24.72
CA ASN A 96 -1.06 -1.25 -24.87
C ASN A 96 -0.37 -1.97 -23.70
N ARG A 97 0.16 -1.23 -22.72
CA ARG A 97 0.88 -1.81 -21.58
C ARG A 97 -0.07 -2.63 -20.73
N PRO A 98 0.25 -3.90 -20.41
CA PRO A 98 -0.50 -4.67 -19.43
C PRO A 98 -0.15 -4.27 -17.99
N ASP A 99 -1.12 -4.39 -17.10
CA ASP A 99 -0.95 -4.32 -15.66
C ASP A 99 -0.36 -5.62 -15.08
N VAL A 100 -0.21 -5.73 -13.76
CA VAL A 100 0.37 -6.94 -13.12
C VAL A 100 -0.46 -8.21 -13.32
N GLN A 101 -1.73 -8.09 -13.73
CA GLN A 101 -2.63 -9.20 -14.06
C GLN A 101 -2.73 -9.43 -15.58
N GLY A 102 -1.99 -8.68 -16.40
CA GLY A 102 -2.07 -8.76 -17.85
C GLY A 102 -3.18 -7.91 -18.46
N GLN A 103 -3.92 -7.13 -17.67
CA GLN A 103 -5.04 -6.33 -18.16
C GLN A 103 -4.54 -5.02 -18.75
N THR A 104 -5.05 -4.64 -19.93
CA THR A 104 -4.68 -3.40 -20.65
C THR A 104 -5.65 -2.25 -20.33
N PRO A 105 -5.35 -1.00 -20.71
CA PRO A 105 -6.33 0.10 -20.65
C PRO A 105 -7.68 -0.22 -21.32
N ALA A 106 -7.69 -1.02 -22.39
CA ALA A 106 -8.93 -1.48 -23.03
C ALA A 106 -9.75 -2.40 -22.11
N ASN A 107 -9.12 -3.33 -21.38
CA ASN A 107 -9.81 -4.14 -20.36
C ASN A 107 -10.44 -3.24 -19.28
N TYR A 108 -9.73 -2.19 -18.84
CA TYR A 108 -10.26 -1.24 -17.87
C TYR A 108 -11.45 -0.45 -18.43
N ALA A 109 -11.40 -0.05 -19.70
CA ALA A 109 -12.53 0.66 -20.31
C ALA A 109 -13.80 -0.21 -20.34
N VAL A 110 -13.66 -1.51 -20.62
CA VAL A 110 -14.75 -2.50 -20.55
C VAL A 110 -15.24 -2.66 -19.11
N GLN A 111 -14.33 -2.99 -18.18
CA GLN A 111 -14.66 -3.28 -16.78
C GLN A 111 -15.38 -2.12 -16.09
N TYR A 112 -15.01 -0.88 -16.43
CA TYR A 112 -15.57 0.31 -15.79
C TYR A 112 -16.67 0.98 -16.62
N GLY A 113 -17.03 0.46 -17.79
CA GLY A 113 -18.14 1.01 -18.60
C GLY A 113 -17.84 2.39 -19.19
N THR A 114 -16.71 2.54 -19.88
CA THR A 114 -16.33 3.75 -20.65
C THR A 114 -16.25 3.44 -22.15
N PRO A 115 -17.38 3.10 -22.81
CA PRO A 115 -17.37 2.68 -24.21
C PRO A 115 -16.83 3.76 -25.17
N TRP A 116 -16.88 5.05 -24.83
CA TRP A 116 -16.27 6.10 -25.64
C TRP A 116 -14.74 6.14 -25.59
N CYS A 117 -14.14 5.82 -24.43
CA CYS A 117 -12.70 5.65 -24.34
C CYS A 117 -12.26 4.41 -25.11
N LEU A 118 -13.06 3.33 -25.04
CA LEU A 118 -12.80 2.11 -25.79
C LEU A 118 -12.91 2.34 -27.31
N GLN A 119 -13.96 3.01 -27.77
CA GLN A 119 -14.14 3.40 -29.18
C GLN A 119 -12.95 4.22 -29.67
N TRP A 120 -12.53 5.23 -28.90
CA TRP A 120 -11.37 6.06 -29.25
C TRP A 120 -10.09 5.22 -29.34
N MET A 121 -9.86 4.29 -28.40
CA MET A 121 -8.69 3.39 -28.43
C MET A 121 -8.70 2.48 -29.67
N VAL A 122 -9.85 1.90 -30.02
CA VAL A 122 -10.03 1.08 -31.23
C VAL A 122 -9.75 1.89 -32.50
N GLU A 123 -10.25 3.12 -32.59
CA GLU A 123 -9.97 4.04 -33.70
C GLU A 123 -8.49 4.42 -33.82
N LYS A 124 -7.74 4.39 -32.71
CA LYS A 124 -6.29 4.60 -32.67
C LYS A 124 -5.47 3.35 -32.94
N GLY A 125 -6.12 2.20 -33.14
CA GLY A 125 -5.44 0.92 -33.40
C GLY A 125 -4.82 0.29 -32.16
N VAL A 126 -5.31 0.62 -30.96
CA VAL A 126 -4.93 -0.07 -29.72
C VAL A 126 -5.36 -1.54 -29.82
N ASP A 127 -4.50 -2.45 -29.39
CA ASP A 127 -4.79 -3.87 -29.44
C ASP A 127 -5.85 -4.26 -28.40
N THR A 128 -6.99 -4.74 -28.88
CA THR A 128 -8.09 -5.25 -28.05
C THR A 128 -8.25 -6.76 -28.15
N THR A 129 -7.23 -7.47 -28.64
CA THR A 129 -7.27 -8.91 -28.91
C THR A 129 -6.28 -9.71 -28.05
N THR A 130 -5.26 -9.06 -27.49
CA THR A 130 -4.33 -9.71 -26.57
C THR A 130 -5.05 -10.11 -25.26
N PRO A 131 -4.94 -11.38 -24.84
CA PRO A 131 -5.52 -11.84 -23.59
C PRO A 131 -4.66 -11.45 -22.38
N ASP A 132 -5.33 -11.25 -21.23
CA ASP A 132 -4.69 -11.09 -19.92
C ASP A 132 -4.06 -12.41 -19.42
N LEU A 133 -3.45 -12.41 -18.22
CA LEU A 133 -2.83 -13.62 -17.65
C LEU A 133 -3.84 -14.73 -17.35
N GLY A 134 -5.14 -14.42 -17.31
CA GLY A 134 -6.24 -15.39 -17.19
C GLY A 134 -6.72 -15.93 -18.55
N GLY A 135 -6.16 -15.46 -19.67
CA GLY A 135 -6.57 -15.85 -21.00
C GLY A 135 -7.75 -15.05 -21.55
N HIS A 136 -8.05 -13.87 -21.01
CA HIS A 136 -9.24 -13.09 -21.34
C HIS A 136 -8.91 -11.81 -22.11
N THR A 137 -9.57 -11.62 -23.23
CA THR A 137 -9.53 -10.37 -24.01
C THR A 137 -10.42 -9.29 -23.37
N PRO A 138 -10.30 -8.02 -23.81
CA PRO A 138 -11.29 -7.00 -23.49
C PRO A 138 -12.74 -7.43 -23.79
N GLU A 139 -12.99 -8.19 -24.87
CA GLU A 139 -14.34 -8.71 -25.16
C GLU A 139 -14.80 -9.73 -24.08
N ASP A 140 -13.92 -10.65 -23.68
CA ASP A 140 -14.22 -11.61 -22.61
C ASP A 140 -14.50 -10.93 -21.26
N THR A 141 -13.93 -9.74 -21.05
CA THR A 141 -14.09 -8.94 -19.82
C THR A 141 -15.55 -8.49 -19.62
N ILE A 142 -16.34 -8.36 -20.69
CA ILE A 142 -17.77 -7.98 -20.65
C ILE A 142 -18.55 -8.97 -19.77
N TRP A 143 -18.35 -10.27 -20.00
CA TRP A 143 -19.11 -11.34 -19.34
C TRP A 143 -18.66 -11.61 -17.90
N ARG A 144 -17.48 -11.12 -17.53
CA ARG A 144 -16.90 -11.27 -16.19
C ARG A 144 -17.17 -10.09 -15.27
N THR A 145 -17.78 -9.02 -15.77
CA THR A 145 -18.02 -7.78 -15.01
C THR A 145 -19.45 -7.77 -14.45
N PRO A 146 -19.68 -8.15 -13.17
CA PRO A 146 -21.03 -8.30 -12.61
C PRO A 146 -21.81 -6.99 -12.43
N ARG A 147 -21.26 -5.85 -12.89
CA ARG A 147 -21.81 -4.49 -12.70
C ARG A 147 -22.23 -3.78 -13.98
N LEU A 148 -22.10 -4.41 -15.15
CA LEU A 148 -22.54 -3.82 -16.43
C LEU A 148 -24.02 -4.12 -16.66
N HIS A 149 -24.82 -3.09 -16.97
CA HIS A 149 -26.20 -3.27 -17.42
C HIS A 149 -26.25 -3.56 -18.91
N ASN A 150 -27.36 -4.14 -19.40
CA ASN A 150 -27.52 -4.55 -20.80
C ASN A 150 -27.18 -3.44 -21.81
N ALA A 151 -27.56 -2.19 -21.52
CA ALA A 151 -27.25 -1.04 -22.37
C ALA A 151 -25.74 -0.72 -22.40
N GLU A 152 -25.03 -0.86 -21.27
CA GLU A 152 -23.58 -0.67 -21.21
C GLU A 152 -22.85 -1.75 -22.01
N MET A 153 -23.29 -3.01 -21.90
CA MET A 153 -22.74 -4.11 -22.70
C MET A 153 -22.92 -3.85 -24.19
N GLU A 154 -24.11 -3.41 -24.62
CA GLU A 154 -24.37 -3.08 -26.03
C GLU A 154 -23.45 -1.97 -26.56
N TRP A 155 -23.26 -0.90 -25.78
CA TRP A 155 -22.34 0.18 -26.16
C TRP A 155 -20.89 -0.27 -26.18
N ILE A 156 -20.47 -1.13 -25.27
CA ILE A 156 -19.12 -1.70 -25.25
C ILE A 156 -18.90 -2.60 -26.48
N PHE A 157 -19.88 -3.43 -26.87
CA PHE A 157 -19.80 -4.24 -28.09
C PHE A 157 -19.69 -3.38 -29.35
N GLN A 158 -20.46 -2.29 -29.43
CA GLN A 158 -20.33 -1.33 -30.53
C GLN A 158 -18.94 -0.68 -30.52
N ALA A 159 -18.44 -0.28 -29.34
CA ALA A 159 -17.13 0.34 -29.19
C ALA A 159 -15.96 -0.56 -29.60
N LEU A 160 -15.99 -1.85 -29.25
CA LEU A 160 -14.98 -2.83 -29.66
C LEU A 160 -14.91 -3.02 -31.18
N LYS A 161 -16.01 -2.77 -31.88
CA LYS A 161 -16.09 -2.82 -33.35
C LYS A 161 -15.76 -1.49 -34.02
N GLY A 162 -15.56 -0.42 -33.25
CA GLY A 162 -15.44 0.92 -33.79
C GLY A 162 -16.77 1.47 -34.33
N GLU A 163 -17.90 0.95 -33.89
CA GLU A 163 -19.26 1.26 -34.40
C GLU A 163 -20.12 2.04 -33.39
N LEU A 164 -19.55 2.56 -32.30
CA LEU A 164 -20.30 3.33 -31.30
C LEU A 164 -20.79 4.66 -31.91
N THR A 165 -22.07 4.71 -32.25
CA THR A 165 -22.68 5.93 -32.82
C THR A 165 -22.57 7.11 -31.86
N GLU A 166 -22.46 8.33 -32.39
CA GLU A 166 -22.43 9.57 -31.58
C GLU A 166 -23.60 9.66 -30.60
N LYS A 167 -24.79 9.24 -31.04
CA LYS A 167 -25.99 9.16 -30.20
C LYS A 167 -25.81 8.20 -29.01
N ASN A 168 -25.21 7.02 -29.24
CA ASN A 168 -24.98 6.04 -28.18
C ASN A 168 -23.79 6.42 -27.30
N ASN A 169 -22.77 7.08 -27.86
CA ASN A 169 -21.69 7.70 -27.10
C ASN A 169 -22.26 8.70 -26.07
N ILE A 170 -23.05 9.68 -26.53
CA ILE A 170 -23.71 10.67 -25.65
C ILE A 170 -24.56 9.97 -24.57
N LYS A 171 -25.40 8.99 -24.97
CA LYS A 171 -26.23 8.24 -24.02
C LYS A 171 -25.41 7.48 -22.99
N SER A 172 -24.28 6.90 -23.38
CA SER A 172 -23.42 6.15 -22.47
C SER A 172 -22.76 7.05 -21.42
N GLN A 173 -22.37 8.26 -21.80
CA GLN A 173 -21.83 9.27 -20.88
C GLN A 173 -22.92 9.77 -19.93
N GLU A 174 -24.11 10.09 -20.45
CA GLU A 174 -25.27 10.48 -19.63
C GLU A 174 -25.64 9.39 -18.62
N TYR A 175 -25.70 8.14 -19.08
CA TYR A 175 -26.02 6.99 -18.26
C TYR A 175 -24.99 6.82 -17.13
N ARG A 176 -23.69 6.91 -17.45
CA ARG A 176 -22.63 6.86 -16.44
C ARG A 176 -22.77 7.97 -15.41
N LEU A 177 -23.06 9.19 -15.83
CA LEU A 177 -23.26 10.33 -14.91
C LEU A 177 -24.47 10.13 -13.98
N VAL A 178 -25.53 9.48 -14.45
CA VAL A 178 -26.71 9.15 -13.64
C VAL A 178 -26.44 7.97 -12.69
N LYS A 179 -25.89 6.86 -13.19
CA LYS A 179 -25.53 5.66 -12.43
C LYS A 179 -24.62 5.97 -11.24
N ASN A 180 -23.79 6.98 -11.41
CA ASN A 180 -22.79 7.39 -10.45
C ASN A 180 -23.26 8.50 -9.48
N ARG A 181 -24.51 8.96 -9.57
CA ARG A 181 -25.11 9.83 -8.55
C ARG A 181 -25.23 9.05 -7.24
N ALA A 182 -24.68 9.58 -6.15
CA ALA A 182 -24.92 9.03 -4.83
C ALA A 182 -26.43 9.19 -4.49
N PRO A 183 -27.14 8.11 -4.10
CA PRO A 183 -28.49 8.24 -3.57
C PRO A 183 -28.43 9.08 -2.28
N GLY A 184 -29.21 10.16 -2.20
CA GLY A 184 -29.25 11.05 -1.03
C GLY A 184 -28.59 12.43 -1.17
N LEU A 185 -28.19 12.83 -2.38
CA LEU A 185 -27.71 14.21 -2.61
C LEU A 185 -28.83 15.24 -2.42
N ASP A 186 -28.53 16.29 -1.66
CA ASP A 186 -29.42 17.42 -1.38
C ASP A 186 -30.07 17.97 -2.68
N PRO A 187 -31.39 18.25 -2.70
CA PRO A 187 -32.10 18.73 -3.89
C PRO A 187 -31.47 19.99 -4.52
N MET A 188 -30.84 20.86 -3.72
CA MET A 188 -30.19 22.09 -4.19
C MET A 188 -28.85 21.80 -4.87
N VAL A 189 -28.15 20.74 -4.44
CA VAL A 189 -26.92 20.24 -5.10
C VAL A 189 -27.29 19.54 -6.41
N THR A 190 -28.39 18.79 -6.40
CA THR A 190 -28.95 18.13 -7.60
C THR A 190 -29.40 19.16 -8.64
N GLU A 191 -30.08 20.24 -8.22
CA GLU A 191 -30.49 21.33 -9.12
C GLU A 191 -29.27 22.06 -9.71
N ARG A 192 -28.22 22.28 -8.91
CA ARG A 192 -26.99 22.93 -9.39
C ARG A 192 -26.21 22.05 -10.36
N LEU A 193 -26.09 20.75 -10.08
CA LEU A 193 -25.55 19.75 -11.00
C LEU A 193 -26.36 19.70 -12.29
N ASP A 194 -27.69 19.69 -12.24
CA ASP A 194 -28.54 19.71 -13.43
C ASP A 194 -28.38 21.01 -14.24
N LYS A 195 -28.13 22.15 -13.57
CA LYS A 195 -27.86 23.45 -14.20
C LYS A 195 -26.47 23.47 -14.86
N ASP A 196 -25.47 22.91 -14.21
CA ASP A 196 -24.11 22.77 -14.74
C ASP A 196 -24.06 21.72 -15.86
N MET A 197 -24.89 20.68 -15.80
CA MET A 197 -25.13 19.71 -16.88
C MET A 197 -25.81 20.37 -18.09
N LYS A 198 -26.80 21.25 -17.89
CA LYS A 198 -27.39 22.05 -18.97
C LYS A 198 -26.38 23.01 -19.58
N LYS A 199 -25.46 23.57 -18.79
CA LYS A 199 -24.35 24.39 -19.31
C LYS A 199 -23.36 23.54 -20.10
N LEU A 200 -22.93 22.39 -19.60
CA LEU A 200 -22.04 21.47 -20.31
C LEU A 200 -22.62 21.04 -21.65
N ARG A 201 -23.92 20.67 -21.70
CA ARG A 201 -24.64 20.44 -22.96
C ARG A 201 -24.54 21.64 -23.90
N LYS A 202 -24.80 22.85 -23.41
CA LYS A 202 -24.74 24.09 -24.22
C LYS A 202 -23.32 24.43 -24.70
N TYR A 203 -22.29 24.14 -23.90
CA TYR A 203 -20.88 24.33 -24.28
C TYR A 203 -20.43 23.32 -25.34
N TRP A 204 -20.89 22.07 -25.26
CA TRP A 204 -20.54 21.03 -26.23
C TRP A 204 -21.19 21.23 -27.62
N PHE A 205 -22.42 21.76 -27.68
CA PHE A 205 -23.07 22.06 -28.97
C PHE A 205 -22.40 23.19 -29.78
N ASN A 206 -21.45 23.93 -29.20
CA ASN A 206 -20.83 25.11 -29.82
C ASN A 206 -19.34 24.93 -30.19
N MET A 207 -18.76 23.73 -30.08
CA MET A 207 -17.35 23.51 -30.45
C MET A 207 -17.19 23.21 -31.94
N GLY A 208 -17.17 24.28 -32.74
CA GLY A 208 -16.34 24.37 -33.93
C GLY A 208 -15.22 25.36 -33.64
N ASP A 209 -13.98 24.87 -33.52
CA ASP A 209 -12.71 25.61 -33.48
C ASP A 209 -12.58 26.76 -32.46
N TYR A 210 -11.97 26.56 -31.28
CA TYR A 210 -11.26 27.65 -30.56
C TYR A 210 -10.30 27.16 -29.45
N GLU A 211 -9.08 27.68 -29.44
CA GLU A 211 -8.06 27.56 -28.37
C GLU A 211 -8.45 28.37 -27.11
N ILE A 212 -8.07 27.88 -25.92
CA ILE A 212 -8.36 28.52 -24.62
C ILE A 212 -7.23 29.51 -24.26
N PRO A 213 -7.51 30.82 -24.07
CA PRO A 213 -6.51 31.78 -23.60
C PRO A 213 -6.50 31.87 -22.07
N TYR A 214 -5.31 31.86 -21.48
CA TYR A 214 -5.09 32.27 -20.08
C TYR A 214 -5.31 33.79 -19.93
N SER A 215 -6.11 34.22 -18.94
CA SER A 215 -6.18 35.63 -18.53
C SER A 215 -6.19 35.82 -17.01
N ILE A 216 -5.43 36.83 -16.58
CA ILE A 216 -5.03 37.23 -15.22
C ILE A 216 -6.22 37.79 -14.40
N ILE A 217 -6.25 37.54 -13.09
CA ILE A 217 -7.30 38.01 -12.16
C ILE A 217 -7.09 39.52 -11.85
N PRO A 218 -8.14 40.37 -11.84
CA PRO A 218 -8.01 41.80 -11.58
C PRO A 218 -7.76 42.15 -10.09
N GLU A 219 -6.98 43.22 -9.88
CA GLU A 219 -6.36 43.63 -8.60
C GLU A 219 -7.31 44.34 -7.62
N ASP A 220 -8.49 44.73 -8.07
CA ASP A 220 -9.53 45.45 -7.31
C ASP A 220 -10.33 44.54 -6.36
N PHE A 221 -10.29 43.23 -6.57
CA PHE A 221 -10.97 42.25 -5.71
C PHE A 221 -10.29 42.05 -4.34
N LEU A 222 -9.02 42.49 -4.18
CA LEU A 222 -8.22 42.26 -2.97
C LEU A 222 -8.39 43.32 -1.86
N ASN A 223 -9.01 44.48 -2.15
CA ASN A 223 -8.91 45.64 -1.26
C ASN A 223 -10.22 46.09 -0.57
N ARG A 224 -11.24 45.24 -0.43
CA ARG A 224 -12.48 45.62 0.28
C ARG A 224 -12.45 45.17 1.76
N PRO A 225 -12.53 46.07 2.75
CA PRO A 225 -12.53 45.67 4.15
C PRO A 225 -13.95 45.24 4.57
N LEU A 226 -14.05 44.06 5.17
CA LEU A 226 -15.29 43.53 5.77
C LEU A 226 -15.09 43.45 7.29
N ASP A 227 -15.65 44.42 8.01
CA ASP A 227 -15.80 44.37 9.46
C ASP A 227 -16.97 43.45 9.83
N LEU A 228 -16.65 42.25 10.32
CA LEU A 228 -17.57 41.42 11.10
C LEU A 228 -16.82 40.82 12.30
N PRO A 229 -17.43 40.79 13.49
CA PRO A 229 -16.74 40.42 14.72
C PRO A 229 -16.45 38.92 14.75
N LEU A 230 -15.18 38.55 14.59
CA LEU A 230 -14.72 37.16 14.61
C LEU A 230 -14.65 36.65 16.05
N ALA A 231 -15.39 35.57 16.33
CA ALA A 231 -15.00 34.63 17.39
C ALA A 231 -13.56 34.17 17.11
N LYS A 232 -12.71 34.15 18.15
CA LYS A 232 -11.28 33.82 18.02
C LYS A 232 -11.08 32.48 17.31
N VAL A 233 -10.75 32.54 16.03
CA VAL A 233 -10.24 31.40 15.26
C VAL A 233 -8.85 31.11 15.79
N VAL A 234 -8.69 30.00 16.51
CA VAL A 234 -7.37 29.42 16.77
C VAL A 234 -6.85 28.94 15.42
N LYS A 235 -5.85 29.63 14.87
CA LYS A 235 -5.19 29.22 13.62
C LYS A 235 -4.58 27.83 13.84
N PRO A 236 -4.76 26.85 12.93
CA PRO A 236 -4.00 25.61 13.01
C PRO A 236 -2.51 25.98 12.92
N GLU A 237 -1.73 25.51 13.90
CA GLU A 237 -0.29 25.74 13.89
C GLU A 237 0.32 25.18 12.59
N LYS A 238 1.16 25.99 11.95
CA LYS A 238 1.98 25.51 10.82
C LYS A 238 2.88 24.39 11.35
N LYS A 239 2.54 23.13 11.04
CA LYS A 239 3.41 21.98 11.37
C LYS A 239 4.80 22.24 10.77
N LYS A 240 5.84 22.14 11.61
CA LYS A 240 7.24 22.26 11.17
C LYS A 240 7.52 21.19 10.09
N PRO A 241 8.34 21.49 9.07
CA PRO A 241 8.67 20.52 8.03
C PRO A 241 9.39 19.30 8.61
N ALA A 242 9.23 18.14 7.97
CA ALA A 242 9.96 16.94 8.35
C ALA A 242 11.48 17.18 8.38
N VAL A 243 12.19 16.52 9.31
CA VAL A 243 13.65 16.43 9.24
C VAL A 243 14.04 15.35 8.23
N PRO A 244 15.18 15.49 7.53
CA PRO A 244 15.66 14.49 6.58
C PRO A 244 16.28 13.27 7.29
N ALA A 245 15.51 12.67 8.20
CA ALA A 245 15.89 11.52 8.99
C ALA A 245 14.91 10.36 8.77
N ALA A 246 15.45 9.14 8.77
CA ALA A 246 14.66 7.91 8.76
C ALA A 246 14.85 7.09 10.03
N LEU A 247 13.75 6.51 10.53
CA LEU A 247 13.78 5.55 11.62
C LEU A 247 13.74 4.13 11.04
N LEU A 248 14.77 3.35 11.35
CA LEU A 248 14.96 2.00 10.85
C LEU A 248 14.80 1.00 11.99
N PHE A 249 13.88 0.06 11.84
CA PHE A 249 13.57 -0.91 12.88
C PHE A 249 14.13 -2.30 12.52
N PRO A 250 15.00 -2.90 13.37
CA PRO A 250 15.55 -4.23 13.12
C PRO A 250 14.48 -5.31 13.21
N GLY A 251 14.71 -6.40 12.46
CA GLY A 251 13.87 -7.60 12.51
C GLY A 251 14.40 -8.68 13.43
N GLN A 252 13.82 -9.88 13.32
CA GLN A 252 14.34 -11.08 13.97
C GLN A 252 15.80 -11.36 13.57
N GLY A 253 16.60 -11.76 14.56
CA GLY A 253 18.05 -12.01 14.45
C GLY A 253 18.90 -11.08 15.33
N SER A 254 18.32 -10.00 15.87
CA SER A 254 19.01 -9.03 16.73
C SER A 254 18.63 -9.13 18.23
N GLN A 255 17.79 -10.10 18.60
CA GLN A 255 17.38 -10.36 19.98
C GLN A 255 18.50 -11.02 20.79
N TYR A 256 18.59 -10.69 22.08
CA TYR A 256 19.51 -11.33 23.03
C TYR A 256 18.98 -11.24 24.47
N VAL A 257 19.45 -12.12 25.35
CA VAL A 257 19.12 -12.06 26.78
C VAL A 257 19.70 -10.78 27.38
N GLY A 258 18.85 -9.97 28.02
CA GLY A 258 19.23 -8.67 28.60
C GLY A 258 19.01 -7.48 27.67
N MET A 259 18.29 -7.65 26.54
CA MET A 259 18.15 -6.61 25.52
C MET A 259 17.29 -5.38 25.89
N LEU A 260 16.66 -5.35 27.07
CA LEU A 260 15.87 -4.20 27.55
C LEU A 260 16.42 -3.62 28.85
N LYS A 261 17.57 -4.11 29.32
CA LYS A 261 18.07 -3.85 30.68
C LYS A 261 18.29 -2.35 30.95
N ASP A 262 18.65 -1.57 29.93
CA ASP A 262 19.05 -0.17 30.09
C ASP A 262 17.84 0.77 30.00
N VAL A 263 16.70 0.27 29.52
CA VAL A 263 15.47 1.07 29.31
C VAL A 263 14.26 0.59 30.10
N VAL A 264 14.28 -0.62 30.65
CA VAL A 264 13.14 -1.24 31.37
C VAL A 264 12.63 -0.39 32.53
N ASP A 265 13.49 0.43 33.11
CA ASP A 265 13.12 1.29 34.24
C ASP A 265 12.43 2.61 33.85
N LYS A 266 12.41 2.96 32.55
CA LYS A 266 11.74 4.16 32.06
C LYS A 266 10.22 4.03 32.20
N PRO A 267 9.50 5.06 32.70
CA PRO A 267 8.05 4.96 32.93
C PRO A 267 7.24 4.51 31.71
N ALA A 268 7.54 5.05 30.52
CA ALA A 268 6.85 4.68 29.28
C ALA A 268 7.10 3.22 28.89
N VAL A 269 8.33 2.73 29.11
CA VAL A 269 8.70 1.33 28.81
C VAL A 269 8.07 0.37 29.82
N LYS A 270 8.00 0.74 31.11
CA LYS A 270 7.26 -0.04 32.12
C LYS A 270 5.80 -0.24 31.73
N ALA A 271 5.10 0.86 31.44
CA ALA A 271 3.69 0.81 31.04
C ALA A 271 3.50 -0.02 29.75
N MET A 272 4.42 0.10 28.79
CA MET A 272 4.42 -0.71 27.57
C MET A 272 4.59 -2.21 27.86
N LEU A 273 5.51 -2.58 28.75
CA LEU A 273 5.76 -3.97 29.13
C LEU A 273 4.59 -4.57 29.92
N GLU A 274 3.99 -3.81 30.83
CA GLU A 274 2.77 -4.21 31.55
C GLU A 274 1.64 -4.46 30.56
N LYS A 275 1.41 -3.52 29.63
CA LYS A 275 0.37 -3.68 28.62
C LYS A 275 0.65 -4.86 27.67
N ALA A 276 1.92 -5.06 27.34
CA ALA A 276 2.34 -6.19 26.53
C ALA A 276 2.09 -7.53 27.23
N ALA A 277 2.36 -7.63 28.53
CA ALA A 277 2.09 -8.84 29.30
C ALA A 277 0.61 -9.22 29.28
N GLU A 278 -0.29 -8.23 29.42
CA GLU A 278 -1.74 -8.43 29.31
C GLU A 278 -2.14 -9.00 27.95
N ILE A 279 -1.59 -8.44 26.87
CA ILE A 279 -1.93 -8.83 25.49
C ILE A 279 -1.37 -10.21 25.15
N LEU A 280 -0.12 -10.46 25.52
CA LEU A 280 0.62 -11.65 25.13
C LEU A 280 0.27 -12.87 25.99
N GLY A 281 -0.21 -12.66 27.22
CA GLY A 281 -0.50 -13.73 28.17
C GLY A 281 0.76 -14.36 28.81
N TRP A 282 1.93 -13.74 28.64
CA TRP A 282 3.20 -14.09 29.28
C TRP A 282 4.00 -12.82 29.52
N ASP A 283 4.97 -12.87 30.45
CA ASP A 283 5.78 -11.71 30.83
C ASP A 283 6.93 -11.46 29.82
N PRO A 284 6.84 -10.41 28.98
CA PRO A 284 7.89 -10.10 28.02
C PRO A 284 9.12 -9.48 28.67
N LYS A 285 8.99 -8.84 29.84
CA LYS A 285 10.11 -8.29 30.58
C LYS A 285 10.99 -9.43 31.10
N GLU A 286 10.37 -10.40 31.77
CA GLU A 286 11.10 -11.53 32.32
C GLU A 286 11.87 -12.29 31.23
N LEU A 287 11.19 -12.60 30.13
CA LEU A 287 11.81 -13.33 29.02
C LEU A 287 12.93 -12.50 28.36
N ALA A 288 12.73 -11.19 28.13
CA ALA A 288 13.75 -10.35 27.51
C ALA A 288 15.00 -10.16 28.38
N LEU A 289 14.85 -10.09 29.70
CA LEU A 289 15.95 -9.83 30.63
C LEU A 289 16.72 -11.11 31.01
N ASN A 290 15.99 -12.20 31.26
CA ASN A 290 16.54 -13.39 31.89
C ASN A 290 16.55 -14.63 30.98
N GLY A 291 15.82 -14.61 29.85
CA GLY A 291 15.79 -15.70 28.91
C GLY A 291 14.92 -16.89 29.35
N PRO A 292 15.26 -18.14 28.96
CA PRO A 292 16.50 -18.56 28.29
C PRO A 292 16.58 -18.15 26.82
N GLU A 293 17.80 -18.11 26.26
CA GLU A 293 18.07 -17.78 24.85
C GLU A 293 17.30 -18.68 23.87
N SER A 294 17.12 -19.96 24.20
CA SER A 294 16.35 -20.90 23.40
C SER A 294 14.91 -20.45 23.18
N ARG A 295 14.27 -19.93 24.23
CA ARG A 295 12.88 -19.45 24.18
C ARG A 295 12.77 -18.12 23.46
N ILE A 296 13.69 -17.19 23.72
CA ILE A 296 13.78 -15.92 22.97
C ILE A 296 13.95 -16.18 21.47
N SER A 297 14.64 -17.27 21.08
CA SER A 297 14.90 -17.60 19.68
C SER A 297 13.71 -18.19 18.93
N GLU A 298 12.68 -18.67 19.62
CA GLU A 298 11.46 -19.14 18.96
C GLU A 298 10.71 -17.96 18.34
N THR A 299 10.22 -18.14 17.11
CA THR A 299 9.62 -17.06 16.32
C THR A 299 8.42 -16.41 17.03
N ARG A 300 7.62 -17.22 17.74
CA ARG A 300 6.46 -16.78 18.52
C ARG A 300 6.78 -15.80 19.65
N TYR A 301 7.98 -15.88 20.24
CA TYR A 301 8.43 -14.98 21.31
C TYR A 301 9.34 -13.88 20.76
N CYS A 302 10.25 -14.23 19.86
CA CYS A 302 11.19 -13.29 19.25
C CYS A 302 10.49 -12.09 18.63
N GLN A 303 9.39 -12.32 17.91
CA GLN A 303 8.74 -11.26 17.16
C GLN A 303 8.08 -10.20 18.06
N PRO A 304 7.21 -10.56 19.02
CA PRO A 304 6.71 -9.60 20.01
C PRO A 304 7.83 -8.88 20.76
N LEU A 305 8.86 -9.60 21.18
CA LEU A 305 10.00 -9.03 21.91
C LEU A 305 10.75 -7.97 21.11
N MET A 306 11.07 -8.25 19.84
CA MET A 306 11.74 -7.30 18.96
C MET A 306 10.86 -6.09 18.64
N PHE A 307 9.55 -6.27 18.49
CA PHE A 307 8.61 -5.17 18.30
C PHE A 307 8.58 -4.24 19.53
N ILE A 308 8.48 -4.79 20.73
CA ILE A 308 8.54 -4.04 21.99
C ILE A 308 9.89 -3.32 22.12
N ALA A 309 10.99 -4.01 21.84
CA ALA A 309 12.33 -3.41 21.91
C ALA A 309 12.49 -2.23 20.94
N GLY A 310 11.97 -2.32 19.72
CA GLY A 310 12.00 -1.19 18.78
C GLY A 310 11.21 0.02 19.27
N LEU A 311 10.05 -0.19 19.90
CA LEU A 311 9.27 0.92 20.48
C LEU A 311 9.88 1.46 21.79
N ALA A 312 10.54 0.61 22.59
CA ALA A 312 11.30 1.06 23.76
C ALA A 312 12.51 1.91 23.34
N ALA A 313 13.25 1.51 22.29
CA ALA A 313 14.31 2.32 21.70
C ALA A 313 13.76 3.65 21.15
N ARG A 314 12.53 3.66 20.61
CA ARG A 314 11.88 4.89 20.15
C ARG A 314 11.63 5.87 21.30
N GLU A 315 11.37 5.39 22.52
CA GLU A 315 11.29 6.25 23.70
C GLU A 315 12.64 6.88 24.06
N VAL A 316 13.75 6.17 23.85
CA VAL A 316 15.11 6.73 23.98
C VAL A 316 15.38 7.77 22.88
N LEU A 317 14.95 7.50 21.65
CA LEU A 317 15.04 8.45 20.54
C LEU A 317 14.28 9.74 20.86
N ARG A 318 13.10 9.66 21.48
CA ARG A 318 12.33 10.84 21.90
C ARG A 318 13.14 11.78 22.79
N GLU A 319 13.91 11.23 23.72
CA GLU A 319 14.74 12.01 24.65
C GLU A 319 16.01 12.56 23.99
N THR A 320 16.63 11.77 23.11
CA THR A 320 17.97 12.07 22.57
C THR A 320 17.94 12.80 21.23
N LYS A 321 16.87 12.63 20.44
CA LYS A 321 16.67 13.17 19.08
C LYS A 321 15.20 13.59 18.88
N PRO A 322 14.66 14.53 19.67
CA PRO A 322 13.23 14.87 19.67
C PRO A 322 12.69 15.24 18.28
N ASP A 323 13.47 15.96 17.48
CA ASP A 323 13.08 16.30 16.11
C ASP A 323 12.93 15.08 15.19
N ALA A 324 13.83 14.10 15.29
CA ALA A 324 13.73 12.87 14.50
C ALA A 324 12.61 11.95 15.00
N TYR A 325 12.25 12.05 16.28
CA TYR A 325 11.10 11.35 16.84
C TYR A 325 9.76 11.97 16.38
N GLU A 326 9.63 13.30 16.46
CA GLU A 326 8.37 14.00 16.19
C GLU A 326 8.04 14.12 14.71
N ARG A 327 9.06 14.35 13.87
CA ARG A 327 8.88 14.72 12.46
C ARG A 327 9.87 14.01 11.52
N PRO A 328 10.06 12.67 11.63
CA PRO A 328 10.91 11.95 10.69
C PRO A 328 10.36 12.09 9.27
N GLN A 329 11.26 12.07 8.28
CA GLN A 329 10.86 12.02 6.87
C GLN A 329 10.29 10.65 6.51
N ALA A 330 10.87 9.58 7.06
CA ALA A 330 10.46 8.22 6.73
C ALA A 330 10.66 7.21 7.87
N THR A 331 9.96 6.08 7.77
CA THR A 331 10.26 4.86 8.52
C THR A 331 10.41 3.67 7.57
N ALA A 332 11.20 2.69 8.01
CA ALA A 332 11.22 1.34 7.45
C ALA A 332 11.61 0.35 8.53
N GLY A 333 11.30 -0.92 8.32
CA GLY A 333 11.90 -1.94 9.14
C GLY A 333 12.10 -3.24 8.38
N LEU A 334 13.02 -4.06 8.88
CA LEU A 334 13.43 -5.28 8.22
C LEU A 334 12.51 -6.42 8.64
N SER A 335 11.75 -6.99 7.69
CA SER A 335 10.77 -8.05 7.92
C SER A 335 9.77 -7.66 9.02
N LEU A 336 9.85 -8.29 10.19
CA LEU A 336 9.09 -7.91 11.38
C LEU A 336 9.17 -6.42 11.70
N GLY A 337 10.35 -5.80 11.53
CA GLY A 337 10.54 -4.38 11.83
C GLY A 337 9.59 -3.47 11.06
N GLU A 338 9.04 -3.91 9.93
CA GLU A 338 8.03 -3.16 9.18
C GLU A 338 6.78 -2.88 10.01
N TYR A 339 6.34 -3.83 10.86
CA TYR A 339 5.21 -3.62 11.77
C TYR A 339 5.53 -2.57 12.83
N THR A 340 6.77 -2.58 13.34
CA THR A 340 7.25 -1.53 14.24
C THR A 340 7.31 -0.17 13.53
N ALA A 341 7.74 -0.13 12.26
CA ALA A 341 7.80 1.08 11.45
C ALA A 341 6.40 1.66 11.15
N ILE A 342 5.42 0.79 10.91
CA ILE A 342 4.00 1.14 10.67
C ILE A 342 3.37 1.74 11.93
N VAL A 343 3.59 1.11 13.09
CA VAL A 343 3.16 1.66 14.39
C VAL A 343 3.91 2.96 14.71
N ALA A 344 5.20 3.04 14.37
CA ALA A 344 5.98 4.25 14.55
C ALA A 344 5.45 5.42 13.72
N ALA A 345 4.97 5.13 12.51
CA ALA A 345 4.31 6.07 11.62
C ALA A 345 2.84 6.36 11.97
N GLY A 346 2.33 5.80 13.07
CA GLY A 346 0.99 6.10 13.60
C GLY A 346 -0.16 5.42 12.86
N VAL A 347 0.12 4.46 11.98
CA VAL A 347 -0.93 3.73 11.22
C VAL A 347 -1.73 2.82 12.14
N LEU A 348 -1.07 2.18 13.11
CA LEU A 348 -1.69 1.30 14.09
C LEU A 348 -1.33 1.75 15.50
N SER A 349 -2.22 1.44 16.45
CA SER A 349 -1.93 1.56 17.88
C SER A 349 -0.83 0.56 18.30
N PHE A 350 -0.24 0.77 19.47
CA PHE A 350 0.71 -0.19 20.04
C PHE A 350 0.03 -1.56 20.24
N GLU A 351 -1.18 -1.57 20.79
CA GLU A 351 -1.91 -2.77 21.15
C GLU A 351 -2.34 -3.58 19.92
N ASP A 352 -2.86 -2.91 18.89
CA ASP A 352 -3.23 -3.58 17.64
C ASP A 352 -1.99 -4.09 16.91
N GLY A 353 -0.92 -3.29 16.86
CA GLY A 353 0.37 -3.72 16.31
C GLY A 353 0.95 -4.94 17.03
N LEU A 354 0.90 -4.97 18.37
CA LEU A 354 1.40 -6.09 19.16
C LEU A 354 0.58 -7.36 18.96
N ARG A 355 -0.77 -7.26 18.93
CA ARG A 355 -1.63 -8.41 18.62
C ARG A 355 -1.35 -8.97 17.23
N LEU A 356 -1.18 -8.08 16.25
CA LEU A 356 -0.87 -8.47 14.88
C LEU A 356 0.49 -9.18 14.80
N VAL A 357 1.50 -8.66 15.50
CA VAL A 357 2.83 -9.28 15.60
C VAL A 357 2.80 -10.61 16.35
N GLN A 358 1.97 -10.75 17.38
CA GLN A 358 1.75 -12.03 18.08
C GLN A 358 1.19 -13.07 17.12
N ILE A 359 0.10 -12.75 16.40
CA ILE A 359 -0.50 -13.63 15.39
C ILE A 359 0.54 -14.01 14.34
N ARG A 360 1.28 -13.03 13.81
CA ARG A 360 2.36 -13.26 12.84
C ARG A 360 3.41 -14.23 13.37
N GLY A 361 3.93 -14.00 14.58
CA GLY A 361 4.98 -14.81 15.18
C GLY A 361 4.54 -16.25 15.44
N GLU A 362 3.33 -16.44 15.96
CA GLU A 362 2.74 -17.74 16.23
C GLU A 362 2.42 -18.52 14.95
N ALA A 363 1.82 -17.86 13.95
CA ALA A 363 1.47 -18.47 12.68
C ALA A 363 2.73 -18.87 11.89
N MET A 364 3.76 -17.99 11.87
CA MET A 364 5.04 -18.32 11.26
C MET A 364 5.72 -19.50 11.96
N GLN A 365 5.69 -19.55 13.29
CA GLN A 365 6.24 -20.67 14.05
C GLN A 365 5.56 -22.00 13.67
N ARG A 366 4.22 -22.04 13.60
CA ARG A 366 3.48 -23.23 13.14
C ARG A 366 3.86 -23.61 11.72
N ALA A 367 3.95 -22.63 10.81
CA ALA A 367 4.37 -22.89 9.43
C ALA A 367 5.77 -23.54 9.36
N THR A 368 6.66 -23.22 10.31
CA THR A 368 7.99 -23.85 10.38
C THR A 368 8.01 -25.32 10.77
N GLU A 369 6.94 -25.79 11.39
CA GLU A 369 6.82 -27.17 11.88
C GLU A 369 6.20 -28.09 10.83
N LEU A 370 5.64 -27.54 9.72
CA LEU A 370 4.96 -28.30 8.67
C LEU A 370 5.93 -29.10 7.79
N VAL A 371 7.07 -28.50 7.43
CA VAL A 371 8.06 -29.12 6.56
C VAL A 371 9.48 -28.75 7.01
N PRO A 372 10.47 -29.66 6.88
CA PRO A 372 11.87 -29.32 7.14
C PRO A 372 12.34 -28.19 6.20
N GLN A 373 12.71 -27.07 6.80
CA GLN A 373 13.06 -25.86 6.06
C GLN A 373 14.23 -25.13 6.70
N ALA A 374 14.88 -24.25 5.94
CA ALA A 374 16.08 -23.54 6.39
C ALA A 374 16.27 -22.20 5.66
N MET A 375 17.25 -21.43 6.13
CA MET A 375 17.78 -20.25 5.45
C MET A 375 19.31 -20.29 5.38
N CYS A 376 19.89 -19.77 4.29
CA CYS A 376 21.33 -19.64 4.07
C CYS A 376 21.68 -18.17 3.77
N SER A 377 22.70 -17.63 4.43
CA SER A 377 23.28 -16.33 4.11
C SER A 377 24.35 -16.51 3.04
N VAL A 378 24.16 -15.87 1.89
CA VAL A 378 25.04 -15.93 0.71
C VAL A 378 25.60 -14.54 0.45
N ALA A 379 26.92 -14.44 0.30
CA ALA A 379 27.60 -13.18 -0.03
C ALA A 379 28.70 -13.36 -1.08
N GLY A 380 28.90 -12.33 -1.90
CA GLY A 380 29.97 -12.27 -2.91
C GLY A 380 29.61 -12.84 -4.28
N LEU A 381 28.33 -13.09 -4.55
CA LEU A 381 27.81 -13.45 -5.87
C LEU A 381 26.79 -12.40 -6.33
N ASP A 382 26.63 -12.24 -7.64
CA ASP A 382 25.55 -11.41 -8.20
C ASP A 382 24.18 -12.10 -8.06
N ARG A 383 23.11 -11.29 -8.13
CA ARG A 383 21.73 -11.75 -7.95
C ARG A 383 21.35 -12.86 -8.93
N ALA A 384 21.59 -12.65 -10.23
CA ALA A 384 21.20 -13.58 -11.27
C ALA A 384 21.86 -14.95 -11.10
N LYS A 385 23.12 -14.97 -10.63
CA LYS A 385 23.83 -16.20 -10.29
C LYS A 385 23.23 -16.88 -9.07
N VAL A 386 22.91 -16.15 -8.01
CA VAL A 386 22.24 -16.73 -6.84
C VAL A 386 20.88 -17.34 -7.21
N ASP A 387 20.07 -16.66 -8.02
CA ASP A 387 18.78 -17.20 -8.49
C ASP A 387 18.95 -18.50 -9.28
N ARG A 388 19.93 -18.58 -10.18
CA ARG A 388 20.24 -19.82 -10.91
C ARG A 388 20.65 -20.96 -9.98
N LEU A 389 21.47 -20.68 -8.97
CA LEU A 389 21.90 -21.70 -8.00
C LEU A 389 20.76 -22.16 -7.10
N CYS A 390 19.84 -21.27 -6.72
CA CYS A 390 18.62 -21.62 -6.00
C CYS A 390 17.77 -22.60 -6.83
N GLU A 391 17.58 -22.32 -8.12
CA GLU A 391 16.80 -23.19 -9.00
C GLU A 391 17.48 -24.54 -9.25
N GLU A 392 18.82 -24.57 -9.37
CA GLU A 392 19.59 -25.81 -9.44
C GLU A 392 19.43 -26.65 -8.15
N ALA A 393 19.56 -25.99 -6.99
CA ALA A 393 19.39 -26.65 -5.70
C ALA A 393 17.98 -27.22 -5.52
N LYS A 394 16.95 -26.46 -5.94
CA LYS A 394 15.54 -26.90 -5.93
C LYS A 394 15.32 -28.12 -6.83
N LYS A 395 15.92 -28.18 -8.02
CA LYS A 395 15.82 -29.34 -8.93
C LYS A 395 16.48 -30.61 -8.39
N SER A 396 17.48 -30.45 -7.53
CA SER A 396 18.20 -31.58 -6.91
C SER A 396 17.50 -32.17 -5.68
N ASP A 397 16.48 -31.47 -5.16
CA ASP A 397 15.76 -31.86 -3.95
C ASP A 397 14.64 -32.87 -4.31
N PRO A 398 14.66 -34.09 -3.72
CA PRO A 398 13.71 -35.14 -4.04
C PRO A 398 12.30 -34.90 -3.47
N ALA A 399 12.10 -33.85 -2.67
CA ALA A 399 10.79 -33.52 -2.13
C ALA A 399 9.78 -33.25 -3.27
N PRO A 400 8.48 -33.56 -3.09
CA PRO A 400 7.47 -33.40 -4.14
C PRO A 400 7.20 -31.93 -4.53
N ASN A 401 7.55 -30.98 -3.66
CA ASN A 401 7.42 -29.54 -3.90
C ASN A 401 8.57 -28.81 -3.20
N PRO A 402 9.81 -28.85 -3.71
CA PRO A 402 10.95 -28.21 -3.09
C PRO A 402 10.88 -26.69 -3.27
N GLU A 403 11.51 -25.95 -2.36
CA GLU A 403 11.58 -24.49 -2.42
C GLU A 403 13.02 -24.06 -2.22
N CYS A 404 13.45 -23.06 -2.98
CA CYS A 404 14.70 -22.37 -2.78
C CYS A 404 14.66 -21.06 -3.57
N LYS A 405 14.69 -19.93 -2.87
CA LYS A 405 14.77 -18.62 -3.52
C LYS A 405 15.52 -17.62 -2.65
N VAL A 406 15.89 -16.49 -3.25
CA VAL A 406 16.28 -15.30 -2.49
C VAL A 406 15.07 -14.88 -1.66
N ALA A 407 15.28 -14.70 -0.36
CA ALA A 407 14.28 -14.30 0.62
C ALA A 407 14.50 -12.85 1.07
N ASN A 408 15.76 -12.45 1.22
CA ASN A 408 16.13 -11.08 1.55
C ASN A 408 17.23 -10.59 0.61
N PHE A 409 17.03 -9.42 0.01
CA PHE A 409 18.06 -8.69 -0.71
C PHE A 409 18.62 -7.58 0.19
N LEU A 410 19.73 -7.88 0.86
CA LEU A 410 20.21 -7.12 2.02
C LEU A 410 21.15 -5.96 1.66
N PHE A 411 22.10 -6.21 0.76
CA PHE A 411 23.12 -5.27 0.30
C PHE A 411 23.77 -5.81 -0.98
N PRO A 412 24.61 -5.03 -1.69
CA PRO A 412 25.21 -5.47 -2.93
C PRO A 412 25.95 -6.80 -2.79
N SER A 413 25.55 -7.78 -3.61
CA SER A 413 26.03 -9.17 -3.54
C SER A 413 25.83 -9.82 -2.17
N GLY A 414 24.70 -9.55 -1.53
CA GLY A 414 24.38 -9.94 -0.17
C GLY A 414 22.94 -10.36 0.00
N PHE A 415 22.73 -11.66 0.19
CA PHE A 415 21.41 -12.25 0.19
C PHE A 415 21.23 -13.17 1.39
N THR A 416 19.99 -13.29 1.83
CA THR A 416 19.53 -14.49 2.52
C THR A 416 18.65 -15.25 1.54
N CYS A 417 18.94 -16.53 1.36
CA CYS A 417 18.11 -17.46 0.60
C CYS A 417 17.39 -18.41 1.55
N ALA A 418 16.22 -18.88 1.18
CA ALA A 418 15.37 -19.69 2.04
C ALA A 418 14.60 -20.73 1.23
N GLY A 419 14.21 -21.82 1.88
CA GLY A 419 13.49 -22.90 1.22
C GLY A 419 13.47 -24.20 2.02
N THR A 420 13.20 -25.31 1.33
CA THR A 420 13.28 -26.64 1.94
C THR A 420 14.71 -26.93 2.40
N LYS A 421 14.85 -27.68 3.49
CA LYS A 421 16.14 -27.86 4.17
C LYS A 421 17.23 -28.39 3.23
N ASP A 422 16.90 -29.40 2.42
CA ASP A 422 17.86 -30.05 1.52
C ASP A 422 18.24 -29.16 0.34
N SER A 423 17.27 -28.48 -0.27
CA SER A 423 17.54 -27.42 -1.26
C SER A 423 18.49 -26.35 -0.71
N VAL A 424 18.24 -25.82 0.49
CA VAL A 424 19.09 -24.76 1.06
C VAL A 424 20.50 -25.27 1.40
N GLN A 425 20.62 -26.53 1.84
CA GLN A 425 21.92 -27.15 2.11
C GLN A 425 22.72 -27.34 0.81
N THR A 426 22.06 -27.76 -0.27
CA THR A 426 22.66 -27.87 -1.60
C THR A 426 23.06 -26.50 -2.14
N LEU A 427 22.21 -25.49 -1.98
CA LEU A 427 22.52 -24.11 -2.36
C LEU A 427 23.81 -23.63 -1.69
N CYS A 428 23.99 -23.86 -0.38
CA CYS A 428 25.22 -23.39 0.26
C CYS A 428 26.48 -24.06 -0.35
N ASN A 429 26.41 -25.36 -0.71
CA ASN A 429 27.51 -26.06 -1.37
C ASN A 429 27.78 -25.50 -2.78
N LEU A 430 26.73 -25.35 -3.59
CA LEU A 430 26.82 -24.79 -4.95
C LEU A 430 27.36 -23.36 -4.94
N ALA A 431 26.90 -22.52 -4.00
CA ALA A 431 27.39 -21.16 -3.84
C ALA A 431 28.89 -21.11 -3.50
N MET A 432 29.37 -21.98 -2.61
CA MET A 432 30.80 -22.06 -2.29
C MET A 432 31.62 -22.54 -3.49
N GLN A 433 31.17 -23.55 -4.24
CA GLN A 433 31.81 -24.00 -5.48
C GLN A 433 31.85 -22.90 -6.54
N ALA A 434 30.80 -22.09 -6.59
CA ALA A 434 30.67 -20.92 -7.44
C ALA A 434 31.53 -19.72 -6.99
N LYS A 435 32.38 -19.89 -5.97
CA LYS A 435 33.28 -18.89 -5.39
C LYS A 435 32.57 -17.74 -4.68
N ALA A 436 31.45 -18.01 -4.01
CA ALA A 436 30.90 -17.08 -3.04
C ALA A 436 31.94 -16.79 -1.94
N LEU A 437 31.96 -15.55 -1.44
CA LEU A 437 32.77 -15.19 -0.27
C LEU A 437 32.25 -15.89 0.99
N GLN A 438 30.95 -16.15 1.03
CA GLN A 438 30.28 -16.82 2.14
C GLN A 438 29.01 -17.50 1.65
N ALA A 439 28.76 -18.72 2.11
CA ALA A 439 27.46 -19.39 2.07
C ALA A 439 27.32 -20.24 3.35
N ARG A 440 26.42 -19.85 4.26
CA ARG A 440 26.22 -20.55 5.54
C ARG A 440 24.75 -20.61 5.94
N ILE A 441 24.34 -21.75 6.50
CA ILE A 441 23.04 -21.86 7.17
C ILE A 441 22.99 -20.87 8.33
N ILE A 442 21.89 -20.14 8.45
CA ILE A 442 21.64 -19.25 9.59
C ILE A 442 20.74 -19.95 10.60
N LYS A 443 20.94 -19.63 11.88
CA LYS A 443 20.07 -20.10 12.98
C LYS A 443 18.74 -19.35 12.94
N ALA A 444 17.95 -19.56 11.90
CA ALA A 444 16.59 -19.07 11.78
C ALA A 444 15.62 -20.22 12.03
N GLY A 445 14.45 -19.92 12.61
CA GLY A 445 13.43 -20.94 12.91
C GLY A 445 12.77 -21.54 11.66
N GLY A 446 12.94 -20.95 10.47
CA GLY A 446 12.26 -21.40 9.26
C GLY A 446 12.70 -20.72 7.98
N ALA A 447 12.03 -21.01 6.86
CA ALA A 447 12.27 -20.43 5.54
C ALA A 447 11.34 -19.23 5.26
N PHE A 448 11.57 -18.14 6.02
CA PHE A 448 10.77 -16.92 5.92
C PHE A 448 10.88 -16.26 4.54
N HIS A 449 9.86 -15.48 4.14
CA HIS A 449 9.83 -14.77 2.85
C HIS A 449 9.86 -15.69 1.62
N THR A 450 9.22 -16.86 1.77
CA THR A 450 9.00 -17.84 0.70
C THR A 450 7.56 -18.34 0.76
N ARG A 451 7.11 -19.06 -0.27
CA ARG A 451 5.79 -19.70 -0.27
C ARG A 451 5.56 -20.67 0.89
N LEU A 452 6.61 -21.16 1.56
CA LEU A 452 6.47 -22.03 2.73
C LEU A 452 5.77 -21.30 3.90
N MET A 453 5.74 -19.97 3.88
CA MET A 453 5.02 -19.15 4.85
C MET A 453 3.56 -18.85 4.45
N GLN A 454 3.05 -19.41 3.34
CA GLN A 454 1.66 -19.19 2.92
C GLN A 454 0.63 -19.47 4.03
N PRO A 455 0.73 -20.56 4.81
CA PRO A 455 -0.22 -20.80 5.90
C PRO A 455 -0.22 -19.69 6.95
N ALA A 456 0.96 -19.11 7.25
CA ALA A 456 1.08 -18.00 8.18
C ALA A 456 0.53 -16.69 7.60
N GLN A 457 0.72 -16.48 6.29
CA GLN A 457 0.17 -15.33 5.57
C GLN A 457 -1.36 -15.36 5.57
N ASP A 458 -1.98 -16.51 5.36
CA ASP A 458 -3.45 -16.64 5.33
C ASP A 458 -4.08 -16.27 6.69
N GLU A 459 -3.43 -16.64 7.80
CA GLU A 459 -3.86 -16.23 9.15
C GLU A 459 -3.66 -14.73 9.38
N LEU A 460 -2.52 -14.19 8.97
CA LEU A 460 -2.19 -12.78 9.13
C LEU A 460 -3.10 -11.87 8.27
N ASN A 461 -3.47 -12.31 7.07
CA ASN A 461 -4.34 -11.56 6.17
C ASN A 461 -5.71 -11.31 6.82
N LYS A 462 -6.28 -12.31 7.49
CA LYS A 462 -7.53 -12.16 8.24
C LYS A 462 -7.40 -11.11 9.35
N ALA A 463 -6.31 -11.16 10.11
CA ALA A 463 -6.04 -10.18 11.17
C ALA A 463 -5.82 -8.76 10.61
N LEU A 464 -5.25 -8.63 9.41
CA LEU A 464 -5.12 -7.35 8.72
C LEU A 464 -6.47 -6.82 8.25
N ASP A 465 -7.33 -7.68 7.69
CA ASP A 465 -8.68 -7.33 7.27
C ASP A 465 -9.52 -6.80 8.45
N ASP A 466 -9.46 -7.48 9.60
CA ASP A 466 -10.16 -7.07 10.82
C ASP A 466 -9.66 -5.73 11.40
N LEU A 467 -8.44 -5.32 11.04
CA LEU A 467 -7.83 -4.06 11.49
C LEU A 467 -7.93 -2.93 10.46
N ALA A 468 -8.39 -3.21 9.23
CA ALA A 468 -8.37 -2.26 8.13
C ALA A 468 -9.06 -0.93 8.49
N ASP A 469 -10.25 -1.00 9.10
CA ASP A 469 -11.04 0.18 9.50
C ASP A 469 -10.42 0.98 10.65
N LYS A 470 -9.47 0.41 11.39
CA LYS A 470 -8.76 1.08 12.49
C LYS A 470 -7.48 1.77 12.02
N MET A 471 -6.97 1.42 10.84
CA MET A 471 -5.72 1.98 10.34
C MET A 471 -5.86 3.48 10.08
N GLN A 472 -4.83 4.23 10.46
CA GLN A 472 -4.75 5.67 10.21
C GLN A 472 -3.78 5.98 9.06
N PRO A 473 -3.98 7.08 8.33
CA PRO A 473 -2.97 7.56 7.39
C PRO A 473 -1.63 7.82 8.10
N PRO A 474 -0.49 7.41 7.50
CA PRO A 474 0.81 7.50 8.16
C PRO A 474 1.27 8.96 8.30
N VAL A 475 1.90 9.30 9.42
CA VAL A 475 2.37 10.68 9.68
C VAL A 475 3.65 11.05 8.93
N CYS A 476 4.37 10.05 8.40
CA CYS A 476 5.57 10.19 7.58
C CYS A 476 5.59 9.09 6.51
N ALA A 477 6.54 9.11 5.57
CA ALA A 477 6.60 8.08 4.55
C ALA A 477 6.98 6.72 5.14
N ILE A 478 6.42 5.62 4.61
CA ILE A 478 6.77 4.25 5.00
C ILE A 478 7.35 3.55 3.78
N TYR A 479 8.48 2.85 3.93
CA TYR A 479 9.01 2.01 2.87
C TYR A 479 8.72 0.54 3.13
N PHE A 480 8.07 -0.10 2.16
CA PHE A 480 7.61 -1.48 2.28
C PHE A 480 8.63 -2.46 1.69
N ASN A 481 8.80 -3.58 2.39
CA ASN A 481 9.78 -4.62 2.09
C ASN A 481 9.53 -5.28 0.73
N VAL A 482 8.26 -5.51 0.37
CA VAL A 482 7.88 -6.21 -0.86
C VAL A 482 8.35 -5.46 -2.11
N THR A 483 8.29 -4.13 -2.08
CA THR A 483 8.57 -3.29 -3.26
C THR A 483 9.89 -2.54 -3.17
N GLY A 484 10.39 -2.31 -1.94
CA GLY A 484 11.46 -1.37 -1.67
C GLY A 484 11.10 0.08 -1.97
N LYS A 485 9.81 0.38 -2.17
CA LYS A 485 9.29 1.71 -2.56
C LYS A 485 8.54 2.36 -1.39
N ARG A 486 8.42 3.69 -1.48
CA ARG A 486 7.73 4.52 -0.49
C ARG A 486 6.22 4.51 -0.68
N VAL A 487 5.52 4.59 0.44
CA VAL A 487 4.16 5.07 0.58
C VAL A 487 4.23 6.44 1.27
N ALA A 488 3.57 7.44 0.70
CA ALA A 488 3.65 8.81 1.18
C ALA A 488 2.94 9.00 2.52
N ALA A 489 3.37 10.01 3.28
CA ALA A 489 2.61 10.47 4.45
C ALA A 489 1.19 10.87 4.04
N GLY A 490 0.21 10.54 4.88
CA GLY A 490 -1.21 10.82 4.63
C GLY A 490 -1.87 9.90 3.59
N ALA A 491 -1.17 8.89 3.06
CA ALA A 491 -1.78 7.92 2.16
C ALA A 491 -2.90 7.14 2.87
N ASP A 492 -3.96 6.83 2.12
CA ASP A 492 -5.06 6.00 2.59
C ASP A 492 -4.55 4.56 2.85
N PRO A 493 -4.73 3.99 4.05
CA PRO A 493 -4.40 2.60 4.37
C PRO A 493 -4.89 1.56 3.35
N ALA A 494 -6.07 1.79 2.74
CA ALA A 494 -6.60 0.89 1.72
C ALA A 494 -5.68 0.75 0.49
N THR A 495 -4.78 1.71 0.26
CA THR A 495 -3.85 1.69 -0.89
C THR A 495 -2.60 0.85 -0.65
N PHE A 496 -2.27 0.53 0.61
CA PHE A 496 -1.01 -0.17 0.94
C PHE A 496 -1.19 -1.40 1.83
N ILE A 497 -2.38 -1.67 2.38
CA ILE A 497 -2.63 -2.87 3.19
C ILE A 497 -2.27 -4.17 2.45
N GLU A 498 -2.47 -4.21 1.12
CA GLU A 498 -2.08 -5.36 0.30
C GLU A 498 -0.55 -5.60 0.30
N LEU A 499 0.27 -4.55 0.46
CA LEU A 499 1.73 -4.70 0.60
C LEU A 499 2.09 -5.43 1.91
N MET A 500 1.35 -5.13 3.00
CA MET A 500 1.52 -5.82 4.28
C MET A 500 1.11 -7.29 4.17
N LYS A 501 -0.03 -7.56 3.52
CA LYS A 501 -0.51 -8.93 3.28
C LYS A 501 0.52 -9.74 2.52
N MET A 502 1.11 -9.17 1.46
CA MET A 502 2.10 -9.85 0.61
C MET A 502 3.46 -10.13 1.30
N GLN A 503 3.77 -9.50 2.43
CA GLN A 503 5.12 -9.46 2.99
C GLN A 503 5.72 -10.83 3.34
N LEU A 504 4.93 -11.76 3.88
CA LEU A 504 5.45 -13.01 4.47
C LEU A 504 5.99 -14.01 3.45
N THR A 505 5.52 -13.94 2.21
CA THR A 505 5.86 -14.87 1.12
C THR A 505 6.69 -14.23 0.02
N ASN A 506 6.89 -12.91 0.09
CA ASN A 506 7.69 -12.13 -0.84
C ASN A 506 9.02 -11.67 -0.24
N GLU A 507 9.94 -11.34 -1.13
CA GLU A 507 11.30 -10.98 -0.79
C GLU A 507 11.35 -9.66 -0.01
N VAL A 508 12.27 -9.57 0.96
CA VAL A 508 12.59 -8.30 1.63
C VAL A 508 13.61 -7.52 0.81
N MET A 509 13.14 -6.47 0.15
CA MET A 509 13.93 -5.58 -0.72
C MET A 509 14.65 -4.48 0.10
N TRP A 510 15.56 -4.90 0.99
CA TRP A 510 16.23 -3.99 1.93
C TRP A 510 17.24 -3.06 1.26
N GLU A 511 18.12 -3.56 0.40
CA GLU A 511 19.04 -2.69 -0.35
C GLU A 511 18.28 -1.64 -1.19
N PRO A 512 17.28 -2.02 -2.00
CA PRO A 512 16.45 -1.06 -2.72
C PRO A 512 15.78 -0.04 -1.79
N THR A 513 15.26 -0.47 -0.63
CA THR A 513 14.66 0.43 0.37
C THR A 513 15.63 1.53 0.80
N ILE A 514 16.85 1.17 1.21
CA ILE A 514 17.84 2.14 1.67
C ILE A 514 18.27 3.07 0.54
N LYS A 515 18.49 2.54 -0.68
CA LYS A 515 18.82 3.37 -1.84
C LYS A 515 17.72 4.37 -2.18
N ALA A 516 16.46 3.93 -2.15
CA ALA A 516 15.32 4.79 -2.41
C ALA A 516 15.19 5.90 -1.36
N MET A 517 15.42 5.60 -0.06
CA MET A 517 15.48 6.63 0.98
C MET A 517 16.56 7.69 0.72
N ILE A 518 17.76 7.28 0.32
CA ILE A 518 18.86 8.21 -0.02
C ILE A 518 18.45 9.09 -1.20
N MET A 519 17.87 8.51 -2.25
CA MET A 519 17.39 9.24 -3.43
C MET A 519 16.29 10.25 -3.08
N ASP A 520 15.42 9.90 -2.13
CA ASP A 520 14.38 10.78 -1.59
C ASP A 520 14.91 11.89 -0.66
N GLY A 521 16.22 11.94 -0.43
CA GLY A 521 16.86 12.99 0.35
C GLY A 521 16.91 12.73 1.86
N VAL A 522 16.67 11.50 2.32
CA VAL A 522 17.01 11.10 3.69
C VAL A 522 18.51 11.20 3.88
N LYS A 523 18.94 11.88 4.93
CA LYS A 523 20.36 12.10 5.24
C LYS A 523 20.81 11.41 6.52
N ASP A 524 19.97 11.39 7.56
CA ASP A 524 20.29 10.78 8.86
C ASP A 524 19.49 9.49 9.03
N PHE A 525 20.13 8.43 9.53
CA PHE A 525 19.47 7.15 9.77
C PHE A 525 19.60 6.77 11.24
N TYR A 526 18.48 6.43 11.88
CA TYR A 526 18.47 5.96 13.25
C TYR A 526 18.02 4.50 13.27
N GLU A 527 18.93 3.58 13.63
CA GLU A 527 18.58 2.17 13.89
C GLU A 527 18.00 2.07 15.30
N VAL A 528 16.68 1.96 15.38
CA VAL A 528 15.91 2.06 16.63
C VAL A 528 15.58 0.66 17.13
N GLY A 529 16.46 0.10 17.96
CA GLY A 529 16.32 -1.25 18.50
C GLY A 529 17.65 -1.89 18.90
N PRO A 530 17.61 -3.17 19.31
CA PRO A 530 18.78 -3.87 19.83
C PRO A 530 19.83 -4.12 18.75
N LEU A 531 21.10 -4.14 19.17
CA LEU A 531 22.29 -4.36 18.32
C LEU A 531 22.39 -3.35 17.16
N LYS A 532 23.17 -3.67 16.12
CA LYS A 532 23.59 -2.74 15.05
C LYS A 532 23.58 -3.42 13.67
N GLN A 533 22.63 -4.34 13.45
CA GLN A 533 22.59 -5.18 12.26
C GLN A 533 22.31 -4.35 11.01
N ILE A 534 21.33 -3.44 11.07
CA ILE A 534 20.99 -2.56 9.96
C ILE A 534 22.16 -1.64 9.63
N LYS A 535 22.77 -1.01 10.63
CA LYS A 535 23.95 -0.16 10.42
C LYS A 535 25.10 -0.93 9.76
N ALA A 536 25.33 -2.19 10.15
CA ALA A 536 26.32 -3.04 9.50
C ALA A 536 25.99 -3.34 8.02
N MET A 537 24.71 -3.50 7.68
CA MET A 537 24.27 -3.65 6.28
C MET A 537 24.40 -2.35 5.49
N ILE A 538 24.03 -1.21 6.07
CA ILE A 538 24.16 0.11 5.42
C ILE A 538 25.62 0.39 5.05
N LYS A 539 26.59 -0.02 5.89
CA LYS A 539 28.03 0.07 5.55
C LYS A 539 28.38 -0.58 4.21
N ARG A 540 27.63 -1.61 3.81
CA ARG A 540 27.83 -2.32 2.53
C ARG A 540 27.01 -1.74 1.38
N ILE A 541 26.02 -0.89 1.67
CA ILE A 541 25.15 -0.25 0.68
C ILE A 541 25.71 1.12 0.29
N ASP A 542 25.99 1.97 1.28
CA ASP A 542 26.45 3.34 1.08
C ASP A 542 27.31 3.83 2.26
N ALA A 543 28.53 4.28 1.96
CA ALA A 543 29.52 4.65 2.96
C ALA A 543 29.17 5.97 3.69
N ASP A 544 28.48 6.89 3.04
CA ASP A 544 28.11 8.19 3.63
C ASP A 544 26.86 8.05 4.49
N ALA A 545 25.86 7.28 4.03
CA ALA A 545 24.73 6.88 4.86
C ALA A 545 25.19 6.16 6.13
N PHE A 546 26.19 5.27 6.03
CA PHE A 546 26.76 4.58 7.20
C PHE A 546 27.35 5.54 8.24
N LYS A 547 28.09 6.57 7.80
CA LYS A 547 28.66 7.59 8.70
C LYS A 547 27.57 8.37 9.43
N ARG A 548 26.42 8.58 8.77
CA ARG A 548 25.24 9.28 9.31
C ARG A 548 24.19 8.33 9.91
N THR A 549 24.54 7.05 10.07
CA THR A 549 23.69 6.07 10.75
C THR A 549 24.09 5.99 12.22
N GLU A 550 23.14 6.23 13.13
CA GLU A 550 23.30 6.09 14.58
C GLU A 550 22.38 4.98 15.08
N ASN A 551 22.84 4.19 16.05
CA ASN A 551 21.98 3.19 16.69
C ASN A 551 21.46 3.76 18.01
N ILE A 552 20.17 3.58 18.24
CA ILE A 552 19.47 3.93 19.47
C ILE A 552 19.23 2.63 20.25
N PRO A 553 20.05 2.35 21.28
CA PRO A 553 20.03 1.07 21.98
C PRO A 553 18.92 0.98 23.04
N VAL A 554 18.75 -0.23 23.57
CA VAL A 554 17.78 -0.65 24.60
C VAL A 554 18.43 -1.48 25.70
#